data_AF-A0A820S360-F1
#
_entry.id   AF-A0A820S360-F1
#
_cell.length_a   1.000
_cell.length_b   1.000
_cell.length_c   1.000
_cell.angle_alpha   90.00
_cell.angle_beta   90.00
_cell.angle_gamma   90.00
#
_symmetry.space_group_name_H-M   'P 1'
#
loop_
_entity.id
_entity.type
_entity.pdbx_description
1 polymer ?
#
loop_
_entity_poly.entity_id
_entity_poly.type
_entity_poly.pdbx_seq_one_letter_code
_entity_poly.pdbx_strand_id
1 'polypeptide(L)'
;MRKLAPTGIAAAEIGGMSIHSFLGEQRNSGKPRTIKAGDSKLEKQWGLVEYLLIDEKSMVGLTLLGKLNRILSAAKHVDPQIPFGGINVIFFGDYLVSTSI
;
A
#
# COMPACT_ATOMS: atom_id res chain seq x y z
N MET A 1 -5.17 4.53 -12.03
CA MET A 1 -4.86 3.25 -11.36
C MET A 1 -3.45 3.29 -10.80
N ARG A 2 -3.22 2.71 -9.61
CA ARG A 2 -1.91 2.63 -8.94
C ARG A 2 -1.50 1.16 -8.76
N LYS A 3 -0.20 0.87 -8.76
CA LYS A 3 0.36 -0.48 -8.63
C LYS A 3 1.33 -0.54 -7.47
N LEU A 4 1.15 -1.50 -6.56
CA LEU A 4 2.01 -1.73 -5.41
C LEU A 4 2.45 -3.21 -5.33
N ALA A 5 3.61 -3.45 -4.75
CA ALA A 5 4.10 -4.79 -4.41
C ALA A 5 4.86 -4.75 -3.07
N PRO A 6 4.98 -5.87 -2.33
CA PRO A 6 5.67 -5.91 -1.04
C PRO A 6 7.17 -5.59 -1.14
N THR A 7 7.84 -6.02 -2.20
CA THR A 7 9.29 -5.82 -2.39
C THR A 7 9.60 -4.79 -3.48
N GLY A 8 10.80 -4.21 -3.44
CA GLY A 8 11.25 -3.26 -4.46
C GLY A 8 11.41 -3.89 -5.84
N ILE A 9 11.84 -5.16 -5.91
CA ILE A 9 12.03 -5.89 -7.16
C ILE A 9 10.69 -6.16 -7.83
N ALA A 10 9.73 -6.78 -7.13
CA ALA A 10 8.39 -7.04 -7.68
C ALA A 10 7.68 -5.73 -8.08
N ALA A 11 7.86 -4.66 -7.29
CA ALA A 11 7.31 -3.35 -7.65
C ALA A 11 7.92 -2.81 -8.95
N ALA A 12 9.21 -3.03 -9.20
CA ALA A 12 9.85 -2.59 -10.44
C ALA A 12 9.33 -3.37 -11.66
N GLU A 13 9.11 -4.68 -11.53
CA GLU A 13 8.58 -5.54 -12.59
C GLU A 13 7.19 -5.10 -13.07
N ILE A 14 6.30 -4.75 -12.15
CA ILE A 14 4.97 -4.23 -12.49
C ILE A 14 4.98 -2.73 -12.81
N GLY A 15 6.13 -2.05 -12.83
CA GLY A 15 6.23 -0.60 -13.02
C GLY A 15 5.45 0.20 -11.96
N GLY A 16 5.51 -0.26 -10.72
CA GLY A 16 4.82 0.27 -9.55
C GLY A 16 5.78 0.78 -8.47
N MET A 17 5.32 0.76 -7.22
CA MET A 17 6.09 1.19 -6.05
C MET A 17 5.98 0.14 -4.94
N SER A 18 7.04 -0.07 -4.16
CA SER A 18 6.92 -0.99 -3.03
C SER A 18 6.01 -0.43 -1.94
N ILE A 19 5.25 -1.29 -1.25
CA ILE A 19 4.39 -0.87 -0.14
C ILE A 19 5.24 -0.22 0.96
N HIS A 20 6.43 -0.75 1.25
CA HIS A 20 7.36 -0.18 2.22
C HIS A 20 7.86 1.22 1.82
N SER A 21 8.17 1.45 0.53
CA SER A 21 8.47 2.79 0.00
C SER A 21 7.29 3.75 0.19
N PHE A 22 6.08 3.27 -0.06
CA PHE A 22 4.87 4.07 0.09
C PHE A 22 4.62 4.47 1.56
N LEU A 23 4.71 3.51 2.48
CA LEU A 23 4.57 3.72 3.92
C LEU A 23 5.73 4.55 4.51
N GLY A 24 6.82 4.74 3.75
CA GLY A 24 8.04 5.39 4.24
C GLY A 24 8.77 4.58 5.31
N GLU A 25 8.61 3.25 5.26
CA GLU A 25 9.33 2.26 6.08
C GLU A 25 10.55 1.75 5.30
N GLN A 26 11.35 2.67 4.76
CA GLN A 26 12.59 2.30 4.10
C GLN A 26 13.62 1.93 5.18
N ARG A 27 14.21 0.73 5.07
CA ARG A 27 15.18 0.17 6.03
C ARG A 27 16.39 1.09 6.29
N ASN A 28 16.67 2.01 5.37
CA ASN A 28 17.81 2.94 5.42
C ASN A 28 17.43 4.40 5.74
N SER A 29 16.15 4.74 5.87
CA SER A 29 15.76 6.09 6.31
C SER A 29 15.65 6.07 7.83
N GLY A 30 16.63 6.66 8.54
CA GLY A 30 16.66 6.72 10.01
C GLY A 30 15.49 7.48 10.68
N LYS A 31 14.45 7.84 9.93
CA LYS A 31 13.19 8.39 10.42
C LYS A 31 12.03 7.74 9.67
N PRO A 32 11.11 7.02 10.35
CA PRO A 32 9.88 6.56 9.73
C PRO A 32 9.07 7.76 9.24
N ARG A 33 8.58 7.72 8.00
CA ARG A 33 7.70 8.79 7.51
C ARG A 33 6.39 8.73 8.29
N THR A 34 6.16 9.69 9.18
CA THR A 34 4.87 9.83 9.84
C THR A 34 3.87 10.38 8.84
N ILE A 35 3.11 9.50 8.17
CA ILE A 35 1.99 9.91 7.33
C ILE A 35 0.88 10.40 8.25
N LYS A 36 0.61 11.71 8.21
CA LYS A 36 -0.45 12.36 8.98
C LYS A 36 -1.66 12.58 8.09
N ALA A 37 -2.86 12.50 8.68
CA ALA A 37 -4.07 12.99 8.03
C ALA A 37 -3.91 14.50 7.74
N GLY A 38 -4.31 14.96 6.56
CA GLY A 38 -4.05 16.33 6.10
C GLY A 38 -2.72 16.52 5.34
N ASP A 39 -2.00 15.43 5.01
CA ASP A 39 -0.83 15.54 4.12
C ASP A 39 -1.32 15.84 2.68
N SER A 40 -1.35 17.13 2.35
CA SER A 40 -1.75 17.64 1.02
C SER A 40 -1.05 16.96 -0.16
N LYS A 41 0.15 16.39 0.05
CA LYS A 41 0.86 15.63 -0.98
C LYS A 41 0.23 14.24 -1.18
N LEU A 42 -0.12 13.57 -0.08
CA LEU A 42 -0.78 12.27 -0.10
C LEU A 42 -2.17 12.38 -0.73
N GLU A 43 -2.92 13.42 -0.37
CA GLU A 43 -4.24 13.71 -0.92
C GLU A 43 -4.19 13.97 -2.42
N LYS A 44 -3.25 14.80 -2.90
CA LYS A 44 -3.06 15.02 -4.34
C LYS A 44 -2.67 13.73 -5.07
N GLN A 45 -1.87 12.87 -4.43
CA GLN A 45 -1.41 11.63 -5.03
C GLN A 45 -2.49 10.54 -5.11
N TRP A 46 -3.42 10.50 -4.15
CA TRP A 46 -4.40 9.42 -4.03
C TRP A 46 -5.85 9.84 -4.20
N GLY A 47 -6.15 11.14 -4.17
CA GLY A 47 -7.49 11.70 -4.28
C GLY A 47 -8.23 11.21 -5.53
N LEU A 48 -7.53 11.08 -6.65
CA LEU A 48 -8.09 10.60 -7.93
C LEU A 48 -7.82 9.11 -8.21
N VAL A 49 -7.22 8.37 -7.28
CA VAL A 49 -6.96 6.94 -7.48
C VAL A 49 -8.24 6.16 -7.18
N GLU A 50 -8.76 5.46 -8.19
CA GLU A 50 -9.96 4.62 -8.05
C GLU A 50 -9.64 3.13 -7.94
N TYR A 51 -8.49 2.72 -8.50
CA TYR A 51 -8.04 1.33 -8.55
C TYR A 51 -6.62 1.19 -8.03
N LEU A 52 -6.41 0.20 -7.16
CA LEU A 52 -5.12 -0.19 -6.61
C LEU A 52 -4.86 -1.67 -6.89
N LEU A 53 -3.81 -1.93 -7.65
CA LEU A 53 -3.26 -3.27 -7.87
C LEU A 53 -2.24 -3.59 -6.78
N ILE A 54 -2.37 -4.74 -6.12
CA ILE A 54 -1.38 -5.27 -5.18
C ILE A 54 -0.91 -6.62 -5.66
N ASP A 55 0.35 -6.71 -6.10
CA ASP A 55 0.98 -7.97 -6.50
C ASP A 55 1.68 -8.66 -5.32
N GLU A 56 1.96 -9.95 -5.45
CA GLU A 56 2.59 -10.81 -4.43
C GLU A 56 1.86 -10.79 -3.07
N LYS A 57 0.53 -10.94 -3.11
CA LYS A 57 -0.32 -10.94 -1.90
C LYS A 57 0.14 -11.96 -0.84
N SER A 58 0.73 -13.09 -1.23
CA SER A 58 1.27 -14.12 -0.33
C SER A 58 2.26 -13.55 0.71
N MET A 59 3.01 -12.51 0.35
CA MET A 59 3.99 -11.85 1.22
C MET A 59 3.43 -10.65 1.99
N VAL A 60 2.15 -10.30 1.80
CA VAL A 60 1.50 -9.14 2.40
C VAL A 60 0.67 -9.57 3.61
N GLY A 61 1.27 -9.46 4.81
CA GLY A 61 0.60 -9.75 6.08
C GLY A 61 -0.47 -8.70 6.49
N LEU A 62 -1.30 -9.08 7.48
CA LEU A 62 -2.42 -8.24 7.97
C LEU A 62 -1.97 -6.87 8.49
N THR A 63 -0.81 -6.81 9.15
CA THR A 63 -0.24 -5.55 9.66
C THR A 63 0.03 -4.54 8.55
N LEU A 64 0.57 -5.00 7.42
CA LEU A 64 0.90 -4.12 6.29
C LEU A 64 -0.37 -3.62 5.60
N LEU A 65 -1.38 -4.49 5.45
CA LEU A 65 -2.70 -4.09 4.95
C LEU A 65 -3.41 -3.10 5.86
N GLY A 66 -3.36 -3.29 7.19
CA GLY A 66 -3.98 -2.39 8.15
C GLY A 66 -3.35 -0.99 8.10
N LYS A 67 -2.01 -0.91 7.98
CA LYS A 67 -1.31 0.37 7.78
C LYS A 67 -1.73 1.04 6.46
N LEU A 68 -1.76 0.26 5.38
CA LEU A 68 -2.18 0.74 4.06
C LEU A 68 -3.62 1.28 4.09
N ASN A 69 -4.56 0.54 4.69
CA ASN A 69 -5.95 0.95 4.87
C ASN A 69 -6.04 2.31 5.56
N ARG A 70 -5.40 2.44 6.73
CA ARG A 70 -5.43 3.68 7.53
C ARG A 70 -4.92 4.89 6.75
N ILE A 71 -3.84 4.71 5.98
CA ILE A 71 -3.24 5.78 5.19
C ILE A 71 -4.13 6.17 4.01
N LEU A 72 -4.72 5.20 3.32
CA LEU A 72 -5.61 5.48 2.20
C LEU A 72 -6.91 6.15 2.64
N SER A 73 -7.51 5.72 3.76
CA SER A 73 -8.67 6.39 4.35
C SER A 73 -8.33 7.83 4.74
N ALA A 74 -7.14 8.08 5.31
CA ALA A 74 -6.67 9.43 5.60
C ALA A 74 -6.44 10.27 4.32
N ALA A 75 -5.87 9.68 3.26
CA ALA A 75 -5.65 10.37 1.98
C ALA A 75 -6.96 10.76 1.27
N LYS A 76 -8.00 9.95 1.46
CA LYS A 76 -9.32 10.11 0.85
C LYS A 76 -10.29 10.92 1.71
N HIS A 77 -9.91 11.27 2.94
CA HIS A 77 -10.77 11.93 3.93
C HIS A 77 -12.08 11.16 4.18
N VAL A 78 -11.97 9.85 4.30
CA VAL A 78 -13.13 8.98 4.59
C VAL A 78 -12.90 8.20 5.87
N ASP A 79 -14.00 7.63 6.39
CA ASP A 79 -13.97 6.81 7.60
C ASP A 79 -12.96 5.64 7.44
N PRO A 80 -12.09 5.38 8.43
CA PRO A 80 -11.20 4.21 8.45
C PRO A 80 -11.89 2.86 8.30
N GLN A 81 -13.20 2.76 8.61
CA GLN A 81 -14.04 1.59 8.39
C GLN A 81 -14.33 1.34 6.91
N ILE A 82 -14.22 2.37 6.05
CA ILE A 82 -14.32 2.21 4.60
C ILE A 82 -13.00 1.58 4.11
N PRO A 83 -13.04 0.32 3.61
CA PRO A 83 -11.83 -0.36 3.20
C PRO A 83 -11.07 0.43 2.13
N PHE A 84 -9.78 0.59 2.36
CA PHE A 84 -8.80 1.27 1.52
C PHE A 84 -9.24 2.67 1.07
N GLY A 85 -10.03 3.35 1.87
CA GLY A 85 -10.54 4.68 1.55
C GLY A 85 -11.51 4.71 0.36
N GLY A 86 -12.19 3.59 0.06
CA GLY A 86 -13.12 3.44 -1.06
C GLY A 86 -12.44 3.16 -2.40
N ILE A 87 -11.13 2.86 -2.38
CA ILE A 87 -10.39 2.46 -3.56
C ILE A 87 -10.68 0.98 -3.84
N ASN A 88 -10.97 0.65 -5.10
CA ASN A 88 -11.12 -0.73 -5.54
C ASN A 88 -9.74 -1.40 -5.54
N VAL A 89 -9.53 -2.35 -4.63
CA VAL A 89 -8.26 -3.07 -4.51
C VAL A 89 -8.37 -4.42 -5.21
N ILE A 90 -7.44 -4.67 -6.13
CA ILE A 90 -7.32 -5.93 -6.84
C ILE A 90 -6.00 -6.58 -6.44
N PHE A 91 -6.09 -7.79 -5.88
CA PHE A 91 -4.93 -8.57 -5.46
C PHE A 91 -4.53 -9.54 -6.55
N PHE A 92 -3.23 -9.62 -6.82
CA PHE A 92 -2.58 -10.58 -7.70
C PHE A 92 -1.45 -11.29 -6.93
N GLY A 93 -1.12 -12.50 -7.38
CA GLY A 93 -0.07 -13.31 -6.80
C GLY A 93 -0.45 -14.79 -6.77
N ASP A 94 0.56 -15.64 -6.81
CA ASP A 94 0.41 -17.07 -6.69
C ASP A 94 0.43 -17.47 -5.20
N TYR A 95 -0.38 -18.47 -4.82
CA TYR A 95 -0.39 -19.00 -3.45
C TYR A 95 0.80 -19.97 -3.19
N LEU A 96 1.76 -20.07 -4.12
CA LEU A 96 2.85 -21.05 -4.10
C LEU A 96 4.11 -20.59 -3.34
N VAL A 97 3.96 -20.01 -2.15
CA VAL A 97 5.05 -19.97 -1.16
C VAL A 97 4.72 -20.98 -0.07
N SER A 98 5.52 -22.04 -0.05
CA SER A 98 5.58 -23.09 0.98
C SER A 98 5.22 -22.56 2.36
N THR A 99 4.10 -23.03 2.89
CA THR A 99 3.83 -22.98 4.32
C THR A 99 4.84 -23.91 4.99
N SER A 100 5.98 -23.36 5.43
CA SER A 100 6.74 -24.01 6.49
C SER A 100 5.98 -23.78 7.79
N ILE A 101 5.26 -24.82 8.19
CA ILE A 101 4.85 -25.14 9.57
C ILE A 101 6.03 -25.02 10.53
#